data_AF-A0A2H6GZE9-F1
#
_entry.id   AF-A0A2H6GZE9-F1
#
_cell.length_a   1.000
_cell.length_b   1.000
_cell.length_c   1.000
_cell.angle_alpha   90.00
_cell.angle_beta   90.00
_cell.angle_gamma   90.00
#
_symmetry.space_group_name_H-M   'P 1'
#
loop_
_entity.id
_entity.type
_entity.pdbx_description
1 polymer ?
#
loop_
_entity_poly.entity_id
_entity_poly.type
_entity_poly.pdbx_seq_one_letter_code
_entity_poly.pdbx_strand_id
1 'polypeptide(L)'
;MNRPYMHPRKKHTIKKVNNFICYKCKEKKISEELEIDHIIPVSEGGTSNPSNLMPICIECHKEKTMKEWGDYNSEKNNGLSTKEKLSRFKKFIIENKECTFYEIQFLAINHPLISQFEFNSIILNKLFNKYNNIEQVNKNNNNSKYKEQRNKILNILRKENNITYEQLSILLKKYNVGISIAQIGQICSKFGDKEKLIKSFINKGVDEKEVDKKKVIEEVDEE
;
A
#
# COMPACT_ATOMS: atom_id res chain seq x y z
N MET A 1 3.45 -14.00 -15.98
CA MET A 1 3.10 -15.44 -16.03
C MET A 1 4.34 -16.25 -15.70
N ASN A 2 4.29 -17.10 -14.68
CA ASN A 2 5.41 -18.00 -14.37
C ASN A 2 5.37 -19.18 -15.34
N ARG A 3 6.33 -19.26 -16.27
CA ARG A 3 6.51 -20.46 -17.10
C ARG A 3 6.91 -21.61 -16.17
N PRO A 4 6.21 -22.74 -16.15
CA PRO A 4 6.58 -23.86 -15.30
C PRO A 4 8.02 -24.32 -15.62
N TYR A 5 8.79 -24.61 -14.58
CA TYR A 5 10.17 -25.07 -14.74
C TYR A 5 10.19 -26.34 -15.58
N MET A 6 11.06 -26.35 -16.60
CA MET A 6 11.22 -27.49 -17.48
C MET A 6 12.69 -27.93 -17.48
N HIS A 7 12.91 -29.17 -17.06
CA HIS A 7 14.25 -29.73 -16.88
C HIS A 7 15.07 -29.66 -18.19
N PRO A 8 16.35 -29.23 -18.16
CA PRO A 8 17.18 -29.06 -19.36
C PRO A 8 17.23 -30.29 -20.28
N ARG A 9 17.32 -31.50 -19.71
CA ARG A 9 17.25 -32.75 -20.48
C ARG A 9 15.98 -32.87 -21.31
N LYS A 10 14.81 -32.55 -20.74
CA LYS A 10 13.52 -32.60 -21.46
C LYS A 10 13.50 -31.61 -22.62
N LYS A 11 14.04 -30.40 -22.41
CA LYS A 11 14.17 -29.39 -23.49
C LYS A 11 15.05 -29.91 -24.61
N HIS A 12 16.22 -30.46 -24.29
CA HIS A 12 17.14 -31.00 -25.29
C HIS A 12 16.53 -32.17 -26.05
N THR A 13 15.84 -33.09 -25.38
CA THR A 13 15.13 -34.21 -26.04
C THR A 13 14.13 -33.71 -27.07
N ILE A 14 13.30 -32.70 -26.73
CA ILE A 14 12.31 -32.15 -27.66
C ILE A 14 12.99 -31.47 -28.86
N LYS A 15 14.09 -30.74 -28.65
CA LYS A 15 14.88 -30.17 -29.77
C LYS A 15 15.44 -31.27 -30.68
N LYS A 16 15.99 -32.33 -30.08
CA LYS A 16 16.62 -33.44 -30.79
C LYS A 16 15.62 -34.23 -31.64
N VAL A 17 14.46 -34.60 -31.10
CA VAL A 17 13.42 -35.35 -31.86
C VAL A 17 12.83 -34.53 -33.00
N ASN A 18 12.91 -33.20 -32.93
CA ASN A 18 12.48 -32.29 -33.99
C ASN A 18 13.65 -31.86 -34.91
N ASN A 19 14.77 -32.60 -34.90
CA ASN A 19 15.94 -32.34 -35.74
C ASN A 19 16.52 -30.92 -35.63
N PHE A 20 16.32 -30.26 -34.49
CA PHE A 20 16.69 -28.86 -34.27
C PHE A 20 16.10 -27.90 -35.32
N ILE A 21 14.92 -28.22 -35.85
CA ILE A 21 14.20 -27.39 -36.81
C ILE A 21 13.25 -26.48 -36.05
N CYS A 22 13.31 -25.17 -36.31
CA CYS A 22 12.36 -24.22 -35.78
C CYS A 22 10.95 -24.51 -36.33
N TYR A 23 9.96 -24.60 -35.45
CA TYR A 23 8.58 -24.87 -35.85
C TYR A 23 7.98 -23.77 -36.75
N LYS A 24 8.40 -22.51 -36.58
CA LYS A 24 7.85 -21.38 -37.33
C LYS A 24 8.55 -21.18 -38.68
N CYS A 25 9.85 -20.87 -38.69
CA CYS A 25 10.59 -20.58 -39.92
C CYS A 25 11.08 -21.83 -40.67
N LYS A 26 10.95 -23.03 -40.07
CA LYS A 26 11.38 -24.32 -40.65
C LYS A 26 12.88 -24.44 -40.94
N GLU A 27 13.69 -23.50 -40.46
CA GLU A 27 15.14 -23.57 -40.56
C GLU A 27 15.75 -24.44 -39.45
N LYS A 28 16.86 -25.11 -39.77
CA LYS A 28 17.69 -25.81 -38.78
C LYS A 28 18.52 -24.80 -37.99
N LYS A 29 18.55 -24.95 -36.66
CA LYS A 29 19.26 -24.06 -35.73
C LYS A 29 20.17 -24.87 -34.81
N ILE A 30 21.12 -24.20 -34.15
CA ILE A 30 21.86 -24.84 -33.05
C ILE A 30 20.99 -24.92 -31.80
N SER A 31 21.35 -25.79 -30.85
CA SER A 31 20.54 -26.05 -29.65
C SER A 31 20.31 -24.77 -28.84
N GLU A 32 21.31 -23.89 -28.75
CA GLU A 32 21.31 -22.65 -27.99
C GLU A 32 20.37 -21.60 -28.58
N GLU A 33 20.16 -21.63 -29.89
CA GLU A 33 19.25 -20.71 -30.61
C GLU A 33 17.78 -21.12 -30.54
N LEU A 34 17.50 -22.30 -29.99
CA LEU A 34 16.15 -22.83 -29.85
C LEU A 34 15.65 -22.70 -28.41
N GLU A 35 14.41 -22.28 -28.28
CA GLU A 35 13.62 -22.40 -27.06
C GLU A 35 12.51 -23.43 -27.26
N ILE A 36 11.92 -23.86 -26.15
CA ILE A 36 10.71 -24.69 -26.19
C ILE A 36 9.52 -23.80 -25.91
N ASP A 37 8.55 -23.85 -26.79
CA ASP A 37 7.33 -23.07 -26.69
C ASP A 37 6.08 -23.93 -26.82
N HIS A 38 4.96 -23.43 -26.33
CA HIS A 38 3.69 -24.13 -26.35
C HIS A 38 2.98 -23.92 -27.69
N ILE A 39 2.50 -24.99 -28.36
CA ILE A 39 1.76 -24.86 -29.62
C ILE A 39 0.47 -24.07 -29.36
N ILE A 40 -0.33 -24.52 -28.41
CA ILE A 40 -1.46 -23.79 -27.81
C ILE A 40 -0.92 -23.03 -26.59
N PRO A 41 -1.06 -21.71 -26.51
CA PRO A 41 -0.58 -20.90 -25.39
C PRO A 41 -1.20 -21.33 -24.05
N VAL A 42 -0.45 -21.16 -22.96
CA VAL A 42 -0.97 -21.45 -21.60
C VAL A 42 -2.18 -20.57 -21.26
N SER A 43 -2.21 -19.32 -21.75
CA SER A 43 -3.36 -18.41 -21.61
C SER A 43 -4.65 -18.94 -22.22
N GLU A 44 -4.53 -19.79 -23.24
CA GLU A 44 -5.66 -20.40 -23.98
C GLU A 44 -5.93 -21.84 -23.52
N GLY A 45 -5.35 -22.27 -22.39
CA GLY A 45 -5.53 -23.62 -21.84
C GLY A 45 -4.50 -24.65 -22.32
N GLY A 46 -3.42 -24.21 -22.96
CA GLY A 46 -2.32 -25.08 -23.39
C GLY A 46 -1.62 -25.82 -22.24
N THR A 47 -1.44 -27.14 -22.39
CA THR A 47 -0.76 -27.98 -21.39
C THR A 47 0.75 -28.06 -21.64
N SER A 48 1.54 -28.45 -20.63
CA SER A 48 2.99 -28.70 -20.79
C SER A 48 3.31 -30.15 -21.20
N ASN A 49 2.34 -30.85 -21.79
CA ASN A 49 2.52 -32.16 -22.38
C ASN A 49 3.44 -32.06 -23.61
N PRO A 50 4.33 -33.05 -23.86
CA PRO A 50 5.22 -33.02 -25.01
C PRO A 50 4.52 -32.81 -26.36
N SER A 51 3.26 -33.25 -26.50
CA SER A 51 2.43 -33.04 -27.69
C SER A 51 2.08 -31.57 -27.95
N ASN A 52 2.13 -30.72 -26.93
CA ASN A 52 1.87 -29.28 -27.03
C ASN A 52 3.17 -28.46 -26.98
N LEU A 53 4.34 -29.09 -27.10
CA LEU A 53 5.63 -28.40 -27.01
C LEU A 53 6.39 -28.49 -28.34
N MET A 54 6.97 -27.38 -28.77
CA MET A 54 7.70 -27.29 -30.03
C MET A 54 9.00 -26.49 -29.87
N PRO A 55 10.08 -26.86 -30.59
CA PRO A 55 11.25 -26.00 -30.70
C PRO A 55 10.94 -24.79 -31.58
N ILE A 56 11.35 -23.61 -31.15
CA ILE A 56 11.21 -22.36 -31.91
C ILE A 56 12.48 -21.54 -31.72
N CYS A 57 12.96 -20.88 -32.77
CA CYS A 57 14.14 -20.03 -32.61
C CYS A 57 13.79 -18.78 -31.79
N ILE A 58 14.80 -18.20 -31.14
CA ILE A 58 14.64 -17.01 -30.28
C ILE A 58 13.89 -15.88 -31.00
N GLU A 59 14.22 -15.63 -32.27
CA GLU A 59 13.59 -14.59 -33.10
C GLU A 59 12.09 -14.86 -33.31
N CYS A 60 11.75 -16.07 -33.78
CA CYS A 60 10.38 -16.50 -34.00
C CYS A 60 9.56 -16.51 -32.71
N HIS A 61 10.18 -16.89 -31.59
CA HIS A 61 9.57 -16.89 -30.26
C HIS A 61 9.25 -15.47 -29.78
N LYS A 62 10.17 -14.53 -30.01
CA LYS A 62 9.97 -13.12 -29.68
C LYS A 62 8.79 -12.53 -30.46
N GLU A 63 8.71 -12.78 -31.77
CA GLU A 63 7.59 -12.34 -32.59
C GLU A 63 6.26 -12.92 -32.14
N LYS A 64 6.24 -14.22 -31.81
CA LYS A 64 5.04 -14.90 -31.31
C LYS A 64 4.60 -14.32 -29.97
N THR A 65 5.52 -14.15 -29.03
CA THR A 65 5.25 -13.54 -27.72
C THR A 65 4.70 -12.12 -27.87
N MET A 66 5.26 -11.32 -28.78
CA MET A 66 4.76 -9.96 -29.04
C MET A 66 3.34 -9.97 -29.60
N LYS A 67 3.02 -10.90 -30.50
CA LYS A 67 1.67 -11.06 -31.03
C LYS A 67 0.68 -11.51 -29.95
N GLU A 68 1.03 -12.56 -29.20
CA GLU A 68 0.21 -13.06 -28.09
C GLU A 68 -0.02 -12.01 -27.01
N TRP A 69 1.00 -11.20 -26.69
CA TRP A 69 0.81 -10.06 -25.80
C TRP A 69 -0.04 -8.96 -26.43
N GLY A 70 0.07 -8.69 -27.73
CA GLY A 70 -0.78 -7.75 -28.44
C GLY A 70 -2.25 -8.16 -28.39
N ASP A 71 -2.53 -9.43 -28.70
CA ASP A 71 -3.87 -10.03 -28.74
C ASP A 71 -4.47 -10.17 -27.33
N TYR A 72 -3.69 -10.64 -26.34
CA TYR A 72 -4.11 -10.69 -24.94
C TYR A 72 -4.47 -9.30 -24.37
N ASN A 73 -3.73 -8.26 -24.76
CA ASN A 73 -4.01 -6.89 -24.34
C ASN A 73 -5.19 -6.28 -25.10
N SER A 74 -5.40 -6.59 -26.38
CA SER A 74 -6.51 -6.01 -27.14
C SER A 74 -7.88 -6.48 -26.63
N GLU A 75 -7.98 -7.77 -26.26
CA GLU A 75 -9.20 -8.38 -25.70
C GLU A 75 -9.51 -7.90 -24.27
N LYS A 76 -8.50 -7.64 -23.43
CA LYS A 76 -8.71 -7.13 -22.07
C LYS A 76 -8.80 -5.61 -21.94
N ASN A 77 -8.31 -4.84 -22.92
CA ASN A 77 -8.18 -3.40 -22.78
C ASN A 77 -9.31 -2.57 -23.42
N ASN A 78 -10.42 -3.18 -23.87
CA ASN A 78 -11.45 -2.50 -24.67
C ASN A 78 -10.89 -1.74 -25.89
N GLY A 79 -9.75 -2.18 -26.44
CA GLY A 79 -9.02 -1.47 -27.49
C GLY A 79 -8.37 -0.13 -27.06
N LEU A 80 -8.36 0.22 -25.76
CA LEU A 80 -7.79 1.47 -25.26
C LEU A 80 -6.31 1.31 -24.94
N SER A 81 -5.49 2.20 -25.50
CA SER A 81 -4.09 2.36 -25.11
C SER A 81 -3.96 2.78 -23.64
N THR A 82 -2.80 2.51 -23.04
CA THR A 82 -2.48 2.94 -21.67
C THR A 82 -2.69 4.44 -21.46
N LYS A 83 -2.38 5.25 -22.47
CA LYS A 83 -2.56 6.72 -22.42
C LYS A 83 -4.05 7.08 -22.35
N GLU A 84 -4.90 6.40 -23.10
CA GLU A 84 -6.35 6.64 -23.09
C GLU A 84 -6.99 6.18 -21.78
N LYS A 85 -6.59 5.01 -21.26
CA LYS A 85 -7.03 4.54 -19.94
C LYS A 85 -6.69 5.55 -18.84
N LEU A 86 -5.46 6.05 -18.83
CA LEU A 86 -5.04 7.09 -17.89
C LEU A 86 -5.81 8.40 -18.06
N SER A 87 -6.10 8.80 -19.31
CA SER A 87 -6.87 10.01 -19.60
C SER A 87 -8.32 9.89 -19.09
N ARG A 88 -8.98 8.75 -19.35
CA ARG A 88 -10.33 8.46 -18.87
C ARG A 88 -10.37 8.35 -17.34
N PHE A 89 -9.38 7.68 -16.73
CA PHE A 89 -9.28 7.58 -15.29
C PHE A 89 -9.03 8.95 -14.63
N LYS A 90 -8.17 9.80 -15.23
CA LYS A 90 -7.98 11.18 -14.78
C LYS A 90 -9.32 11.94 -14.79
N LYS A 91 -10.11 11.83 -15.85
CA LYS A 91 -11.44 12.45 -15.94
C LYS A 91 -12.37 11.97 -14.82
N PHE A 92 -12.42 10.65 -14.60
CA PHE A 92 -13.20 10.03 -13.53
C PHE A 92 -12.82 10.56 -12.13
N ILE A 93 -11.53 10.73 -11.84
CA ILE A 93 -11.07 11.30 -10.57
C ILE A 93 -11.47 12.77 -10.43
N ILE A 94 -11.38 13.57 -11.51
CA ILE A 94 -11.78 14.98 -11.50
C ILE A 94 -13.29 15.13 -11.28
N GLU A 95 -14.10 14.30 -11.93
CA GLU A 95 -15.56 14.27 -11.78
C GLU A 95 -15.98 13.89 -10.34
N ASN A 96 -15.14 13.13 -9.62
CA ASN A 96 -15.40 12.64 -8.27
C ASN A 96 -14.42 13.23 -7.23
N LYS A 97 -13.92 14.45 -7.44
CA LYS A 97 -12.81 15.01 -6.64
C LYS A 97 -13.09 15.22 -5.15
N GLU A 98 -14.36 15.38 -4.78
CA GLU A 98 -14.78 15.53 -3.38
C GLU A 98 -14.84 14.16 -2.65
N CYS A 99 -14.70 13.06 -3.39
CA CYS A 99 -14.70 11.71 -2.82
C CYS A 99 -13.36 11.40 -2.15
N THR A 100 -13.45 10.71 -1.02
CA THR A 100 -12.32 10.05 -0.36
C THR A 100 -11.75 8.93 -1.24
N PHE A 101 -10.54 8.47 -0.93
CA PHE A 101 -9.93 7.34 -1.63
C PHE A 101 -10.80 6.08 -1.61
N TYR A 102 -11.47 5.80 -0.49
CA TYR A 102 -12.35 4.62 -0.34
C TYR A 102 -13.62 4.74 -1.18
N GLU A 103 -14.20 5.93 -1.27
CA GLU A 103 -15.34 6.19 -2.15
C GLU A 103 -14.94 6.09 -3.63
N ILE A 104 -13.79 6.64 -4.01
CA ILE A 104 -13.22 6.45 -5.35
C ILE A 104 -12.97 4.99 -5.67
N GLN A 105 -12.46 4.22 -4.71
CA GLN A 105 -12.25 2.79 -4.87
C GLN A 105 -13.56 2.05 -5.11
N PHE A 106 -14.60 2.36 -4.31
CA PHE A 106 -15.93 1.80 -4.48
C PHE A 106 -16.54 2.17 -5.84
N LEU A 107 -16.48 3.45 -6.23
CA LEU A 107 -16.99 3.93 -7.51
C LEU A 107 -16.24 3.31 -8.69
N ALA A 108 -14.91 3.17 -8.61
CA ALA A 108 -14.09 2.59 -9.67
C ALA A 108 -14.43 1.10 -9.91
N ILE A 109 -14.66 0.33 -8.85
CA ILE A 109 -15.05 -1.08 -8.93
C ILE A 109 -16.44 -1.25 -9.57
N ASN A 110 -17.36 -0.30 -9.34
CA ASN A 110 -18.72 -0.37 -9.85
C ASN A 110 -18.93 0.39 -11.18
N HIS A 111 -17.93 1.12 -11.68
CA HIS A 111 -18.06 1.92 -12.88
C HIS A 111 -17.99 1.02 -14.13
N PRO A 112 -18.90 1.16 -15.12
CA PRO A 112 -19.01 0.27 -16.29
C PRO A 112 -17.70 0.07 -17.07
N LEU A 113 -16.93 1.16 -17.24
CA LEU A 113 -15.65 1.15 -17.94
C LEU A 113 -14.41 1.05 -17.02
N ILE A 114 -14.33 1.83 -15.93
CA ILE A 114 -13.13 1.91 -15.08
C ILE A 114 -12.85 0.59 -14.35
N SER A 115 -13.88 -0.17 -14.01
CA SER A 115 -13.74 -1.50 -13.38
C SER A 115 -12.91 -2.48 -14.21
N GLN A 116 -12.87 -2.26 -15.54
CA GLN A 116 -12.15 -3.09 -16.50
C GLN A 116 -10.66 -2.71 -16.64
N PHE A 117 -10.19 -1.65 -15.96
CA PHE A 117 -8.82 -1.14 -16.13
C PHE A 117 -7.75 -1.86 -15.27
N GLU A 118 -8.12 -2.93 -14.56
CA GLU A 118 -7.23 -3.77 -13.72
C GLU A 118 -6.29 -2.97 -12.79
N PHE A 119 -6.77 -1.89 -12.16
CA PHE A 119 -5.98 -1.19 -11.16
C PHE A 119 -5.92 -1.99 -9.85
N ASN A 120 -4.73 -2.40 -9.43
CA ASN A 120 -4.56 -2.82 -8.04
C ASN A 120 -4.64 -1.60 -7.10
N SER A 121 -4.89 -1.85 -5.81
CA SER A 121 -5.07 -0.79 -4.80
C SER A 121 -3.89 0.18 -4.71
N ILE A 122 -2.67 -0.30 -4.93
CA ILE A 122 -1.44 0.51 -4.89
C ILE A 122 -1.40 1.48 -6.08
N ILE A 123 -1.68 0.98 -7.29
CA ILE A 123 -1.74 1.79 -8.52
C ILE A 123 -2.88 2.79 -8.42
N LEU A 124 -4.05 2.35 -7.95
CA LEU A 124 -5.21 3.21 -7.76
C LEU A 124 -4.91 4.37 -6.81
N ASN A 125 -4.28 4.10 -5.67
CA ASN A 125 -3.88 5.12 -4.70
C ASN A 125 -2.86 6.10 -5.29
N LYS A 126 -1.85 5.61 -6.03
CA LYS A 126 -0.89 6.47 -6.73
C LYS A 126 -1.58 7.38 -7.76
N LEU A 127 -2.52 6.86 -8.53
CA LEU A 127 -3.25 7.63 -9.54
C LEU A 127 -4.22 8.62 -8.90
N PHE A 128 -4.95 8.21 -7.86
CA PHE A 128 -5.79 9.09 -7.05
C PHE A 128 -4.96 10.25 -6.50
N ASN A 129 -3.86 9.98 -5.80
CA ASN A 129 -2.99 11.05 -5.29
C ASN A 129 -2.42 11.91 -6.40
N LYS A 130 -1.98 11.33 -7.52
CA LYS A 130 -1.44 12.09 -8.65
C LYS A 130 -2.45 13.07 -9.21
N TYR A 131 -3.70 12.65 -9.44
CA TYR A 131 -4.71 13.48 -10.09
C TYR A 131 -5.47 14.37 -9.10
N ASN A 132 -5.59 13.96 -7.84
CA ASN A 132 -6.14 14.77 -6.77
C ASN A 132 -5.14 15.86 -6.31
N ASN A 133 -3.82 15.57 -6.31
CA ASN A 133 -2.79 16.55 -5.98
C ASN A 133 -2.53 17.59 -7.09
N ILE A 134 -2.96 17.36 -8.33
CA ILE A 134 -2.92 18.38 -9.38
C ILE A 134 -3.92 19.53 -9.05
N GLU A 135 -4.96 19.29 -8.24
CA GLU A 135 -5.78 20.36 -7.65
C GLU A 135 -5.32 20.79 -6.24
N GLN A 136 -4.66 19.93 -5.45
CA GLN A 136 -4.19 20.33 -4.10
C GLN A 136 -3.01 21.31 -4.10
N VAL A 137 -2.24 21.44 -5.18
CA VAL A 137 -1.30 22.57 -5.33
C VAL A 137 -2.06 23.92 -5.32
N ASN A 138 -3.35 23.93 -5.65
CA ASN A 138 -4.23 25.10 -5.52
C ASN A 138 -5.11 25.10 -4.25
N LYS A 139 -5.06 24.06 -3.40
CA LYS A 139 -5.83 23.97 -2.15
C LYS A 139 -5.09 23.20 -1.03
N ASN A 140 -3.88 23.61 -0.69
CA ASN A 140 -3.37 23.32 0.65
C ASN A 140 -4.17 24.14 1.68
N ASN A 141 -5.20 23.56 2.32
CA ASN A 141 -5.75 24.11 3.57
C ASN A 141 -6.60 23.16 4.45
N ASN A 142 -7.11 22.02 3.96
CA ASN A 142 -8.08 21.24 4.76
C ASN A 142 -7.47 20.29 5.81
N ASN A 143 -6.33 19.65 5.54
CA ASN A 143 -5.63 18.82 6.56
C ASN A 143 -5.05 19.67 7.71
N SER A 144 -4.78 20.96 7.47
CA SER A 144 -4.39 21.91 8.50
C SER A 144 -5.56 22.20 9.46
N LYS A 145 -6.76 22.45 8.90
CA LYS A 145 -7.95 22.85 9.67
C LYS A 145 -8.41 21.79 10.67
N TYR A 146 -8.54 20.51 10.27
CA TYR A 146 -8.97 19.44 11.18
C TYR A 146 -7.91 19.13 12.26
N LYS A 147 -6.63 19.23 11.92
CA LYS A 147 -5.52 19.08 12.87
C LYS A 147 -5.52 20.23 13.89
N GLU A 148 -5.75 21.45 13.45
CA GLU A 148 -5.85 22.62 14.32
C GLU A 148 -7.08 22.54 15.24
N GLN A 149 -8.25 22.18 14.70
CA GLN A 149 -9.48 21.99 15.49
C GLN A 149 -9.30 20.90 16.56
N ARG A 150 -8.78 19.73 16.20
CA ARG A 150 -8.48 18.65 17.14
C ARG A 150 -7.54 19.12 18.24
N ASN A 151 -6.48 19.85 17.88
CA ASN A 151 -5.50 20.35 18.84
C ASN A 151 -6.14 21.36 19.82
N LYS A 152 -7.03 22.23 19.34
CA LYS A 152 -7.81 23.15 20.20
C LYS A 152 -8.71 22.39 21.17
N ILE A 153 -9.45 21.38 20.68
CA ILE A 153 -10.34 20.55 21.51
C ILE A 153 -9.56 19.84 22.61
N LEU A 154 -8.40 19.25 22.30
CA LEU A 154 -7.56 18.58 23.30
C LEU A 154 -7.09 19.54 24.41
N ASN A 155 -6.73 20.77 24.04
CA ASN A 155 -6.33 21.80 24.99
C ASN A 155 -7.51 22.29 25.85
N ILE A 156 -8.71 22.41 25.27
CA ILE A 156 -9.93 22.77 26.02
C ILE A 156 -10.27 21.66 27.01
N LEU A 157 -10.27 20.39 26.57
CA LEU A 157 -10.54 19.24 27.45
C LEU A 157 -9.57 19.18 28.63
N ARG A 158 -8.28 19.46 28.39
CA ARG A 158 -7.24 19.56 29.43
C ARG A 158 -7.58 20.61 30.49
N LYS A 159 -7.95 21.83 30.06
CA LYS A 159 -8.15 22.99 30.94
C LYS A 159 -9.49 22.96 31.66
N GLU A 160 -10.58 22.70 30.95
CA GLU A 160 -11.94 22.67 31.52
C GLU A 160 -12.10 21.58 32.57
N ASN A 161 -11.41 20.45 32.40
CA ASN A 161 -11.48 19.33 33.35
C ASN A 161 -10.33 19.33 34.37
N ASN A 162 -9.38 20.27 34.28
CA ASN A 162 -8.20 20.37 35.14
C ASN A 162 -7.40 19.04 35.30
N ILE A 163 -7.28 18.24 34.23
CA ILE A 163 -6.68 16.89 34.25
C ILE A 163 -5.27 16.86 33.67
N THR A 164 -4.26 16.25 34.29
CA THR A 164 -2.87 16.11 33.77
C THR A 164 -2.77 15.53 32.34
N TYR A 165 -1.65 15.72 31.64
CA TYR A 165 -1.39 15.10 30.33
C TYR A 165 -1.48 13.58 30.39
N GLU A 166 -1.08 12.99 31.51
CA GLU A 166 -1.23 11.56 31.77
C GLU A 166 -2.70 11.17 31.92
N GLN A 167 -3.47 11.88 32.72
CA GLN A 167 -4.91 11.65 32.87
C GLN A 167 -5.67 11.84 31.54
N LEU A 168 -5.30 12.83 30.73
CA LEU A 168 -5.88 13.04 29.41
C LEU A 168 -5.52 11.91 28.45
N SER A 169 -4.28 11.41 28.46
CA SER A 169 -3.87 10.23 27.68
C SER A 169 -4.70 8.99 28.06
N ILE A 170 -4.87 8.74 29.36
CA ILE A 170 -5.66 7.61 29.88
C ILE A 170 -7.14 7.77 29.48
N LEU A 171 -7.70 8.98 29.62
CA LEU A 171 -9.08 9.26 29.25
C LEU A 171 -9.32 8.98 27.76
N LEU A 172 -8.45 9.49 26.89
CA LEU A 172 -8.55 9.27 25.44
C LEU A 172 -8.40 7.79 25.06
N LYS A 173 -7.53 7.06 25.78
CA LYS A 173 -7.35 5.61 25.57
C LYS A 173 -8.64 4.82 25.84
N LYS A 174 -9.51 5.26 26.76
CA LYS A 174 -10.84 4.63 26.99
C LYS A 174 -11.76 4.70 25.77
N TYR A 175 -11.54 5.67 24.89
CA TYR A 175 -12.31 5.87 23.66
C TYR A 175 -11.52 5.45 22.41
N ASN A 176 -10.53 4.58 22.55
CA ASN A 176 -9.64 4.11 21.48
C ASN A 176 -8.83 5.22 20.80
N VAL A 177 -8.65 6.37 21.45
CA VAL A 177 -7.81 7.47 20.98
C VAL A 177 -6.45 7.37 21.67
N GLY A 178 -5.51 6.65 21.05
CA GLY A 178 -4.15 6.47 21.57
C GLY A 178 -3.24 7.66 21.22
N ILE A 179 -3.13 8.64 22.11
CA ILE A 179 -2.18 9.77 21.99
C ILE A 179 -1.19 9.71 23.14
N SER A 180 0.11 9.79 22.86
CA SER A 180 1.13 9.71 23.91
C SER A 180 1.17 10.99 24.76
N ILE A 181 1.63 10.86 26.01
CA ILE A 181 1.81 12.00 26.93
C ILE A 181 2.71 13.07 26.29
N ALA A 182 3.77 12.65 25.60
CA ALA A 182 4.68 13.57 24.88
C ALA A 182 3.96 14.32 23.74
N GLN A 183 3.08 13.64 22.99
CA GLN A 183 2.29 14.28 21.93
C GLN A 183 1.28 15.27 22.49
N ILE A 184 0.62 14.94 23.61
CA ILE A 184 -0.28 15.87 24.31
C ILE A 184 0.50 17.10 24.76
N GLY A 185 1.68 16.92 25.38
CA GLY A 185 2.53 18.03 25.80
C GLY A 185 2.95 18.93 24.63
N GLN A 186 3.32 18.36 23.48
CA GLN A 186 3.63 19.13 22.27
C GLN A 186 2.41 19.89 21.71
N ILE A 187 1.20 19.37 21.87
CA ILE A 187 -0.03 20.02 21.42
C ILE A 187 -0.40 21.16 22.35
N CYS A 188 -0.48 20.91 23.65
CA CYS A 188 -0.86 21.87 24.68
C CYS A 188 0.16 23.02 24.79
N SER A 189 1.46 22.74 24.62
CA SER A 189 2.49 23.78 24.61
C SER A 189 2.30 24.81 23.48
N LYS A 190 1.68 24.45 22.35
CA LYS A 190 1.38 25.40 21.27
C LYS A 190 0.30 26.43 21.65
N PHE A 191 -0.48 26.15 22.69
CA PHE A 191 -1.50 27.05 23.24
C PHE A 191 -1.06 27.67 24.57
N GLY A 192 0.25 27.65 24.86
CA GLY A 192 0.83 28.25 26.07
C GLY A 192 0.56 27.46 27.35
N ASP A 193 0.05 26.23 27.26
CA ASP A 193 -0.11 25.35 28.42
C ASP A 193 1.26 24.79 28.84
N LYS A 194 1.60 25.02 30.10
CA LYS A 194 2.82 24.55 30.74
C LYS A 194 2.42 23.76 31.97
N GLU A 195 1.94 22.54 31.76
CA GLU A 195 1.82 21.58 32.84
C GLU A 195 3.18 21.45 33.54
N LYS A 196 3.24 21.91 34.78
CA LYS A 196 4.35 21.60 35.67
C LYS A 196 4.28 20.10 35.88
N LEU A 197 5.22 19.35 35.29
CA LEU A 197 5.46 17.96 35.65
C LEU A 197 5.66 17.92 37.17
N ILE A 198 4.62 17.55 37.92
CA ILE A 198 4.80 17.16 39.30
C ILE A 198 5.60 15.86 39.20
N LYS A 199 6.89 15.92 39.52
CA LYS A 199 7.73 14.76 39.75
C LYS A 199 7.20 14.04 41.00
N SER A 200 6.16 13.24 40.83
CA SER A 200 5.73 12.19 41.76
C SER A 200 5.08 11.15 40.85
N PHE A 201 5.74 10.08 40.44
CA PHE A 201 6.37 9.05 41.26
C PHE A 201 7.65 8.51 40.58
N ILE A 202 8.81 8.85 41.13
CA ILE A 202 9.98 7.96 41.11
C ILE A 202 9.80 7.02 42.31
N ASN A 203 10.12 5.74 42.12
CA ASN A 203 10.15 4.64 43.10
C ASN A 203 8.83 3.87 43.33
N LYS A 204 8.57 2.89 42.46
CA LYS A 204 8.13 1.56 42.89
C LYS A 204 8.80 0.51 42.03
N GLY A 205 9.91 -0.02 42.55
CA GLY A 205 10.62 -1.17 42.03
C GLY A 205 11.96 -1.31 42.74
N VAL A 206 11.99 -2.22 43.73
CA VAL A 206 13.20 -2.86 44.32
C VAL A 206 13.91 -1.92 45.33
N ASP A 207 14.00 -2.16 46.65
CA ASP A 207 14.12 -3.38 47.46
C ASP A 207 13.43 -3.25 48.82
N GLU A 208 12.90 -4.38 49.30
CA GLU A 208 12.62 -4.65 50.70
C GLU A 208 13.95 -4.83 51.45
N LYS A 209 14.22 -3.99 52.47
CA LYS A 209 14.74 -4.35 53.81
C LYS A 209 15.20 -3.10 54.56
N GLU A 210 15.11 -3.22 55.89
CA GLU A 210 15.59 -2.30 56.94
C GLU A 210 14.63 -1.15 57.27
N VAL A 211 13.64 -1.35 58.17
CA VAL A 211 13.71 -1.52 59.63
C VAL A 211 14.02 -0.21 60.37
N ASP A 212 13.04 0.15 61.20
CA ASP A 212 13.12 0.89 62.46
C ASP A 212 13.23 2.43 62.50
N LYS A 213 12.08 2.98 62.90
CA LYS A 213 11.85 3.74 64.15
C LYS A 213 12.33 5.20 64.28
N LYS A 214 11.42 5.95 64.93
CA LYS A 214 11.52 7.25 65.62
C LYS A 214 11.28 8.45 64.69
N LYS A 215 10.51 9.48 65.05
CA LYS A 215 9.85 9.83 66.34
C LYS A 215 8.78 10.88 66.05
N VAL A 216 7.73 10.81 66.85
CA VAL A 216 6.69 11.81 67.14
C VAL A 216 7.31 13.17 67.50
N ILE A 217 6.66 14.28 67.11
CA ILE A 217 6.13 15.33 68.02
C ILE A 217 5.34 16.38 67.19
N GLU A 218 4.11 16.60 67.64
CA GLU A 218 3.15 17.66 67.30
C GLU A 218 3.56 19.01 67.94
N GLU A 219 3.10 20.14 67.38
CA GLU A 219 2.87 21.50 67.95
C GLU A 219 2.77 22.46 66.74
N VAL A 220 1.70 23.18 66.33
CA VAL A 220 0.53 23.83 66.99
C VAL A 220 1.03 24.75 68.11
N ASP A 221 1.05 26.10 68.08
CA ASP A 221 0.40 27.19 67.33
C ASP A 221 1.36 28.42 67.36
N GLU A 222 1.36 29.33 66.37
CA GLU A 222 0.78 30.70 66.43
C GLU A 222 0.82 31.43 67.81
N GLU A 223 1.51 32.59 67.79
CA GLU A 223 1.54 33.74 68.73
C GLU A 223 2.22 33.63 70.12
#